data_AF-A0A178VBB8-F1
#
_entry.id   AF-A0A178VBB8-F1
#
_cell.length_a   1.000
_cell.length_b   1.000
_cell.length_c   1.000
_cell.angle_alpha   90.00
_cell.angle_beta   90.00
_cell.angle_gamma   90.00
#
_symmetry.space_group_name_H-M   'P 1'
#
loop_
_entity.id
_entity.type
_entity.pdbx_description
1 polymer ?
#
loop_
_entity_poly.entity_id
_entity_poly.type
_entity_poly.pdbx_seq_one_letter_code
_entity_poly.pdbx_strand_id
1 'polypeptide(L)'
;MIRCSAVHQETVKQKAQIEKDFSFVAQAFKQHCPIVTERPDLEDFMYAYALVGSRAWENSKRISLIPFADFMNHDGLSASIVLRDEDNHLSEVYFHSCYLIFCVLFVKGLCTST
;
A
#
# COMPACT_ATOMS: atom_id res chain seq x y z
N MET A 1 17.07 -13.08 -17.90
CA MET A 1 16.54 -11.80 -18.43
C MET A 1 15.19 -12.08 -19.06
N ILE A 2 14.11 -11.51 -18.53
CA ILE A 2 12.74 -11.73 -19.02
C ILE A 2 12.58 -10.87 -20.30
N ARG A 3 13.01 -11.38 -21.46
CA ARG A 3 12.84 -10.69 -22.74
C ARG A 3 11.52 -11.09 -23.39
N CYS A 4 10.76 -10.11 -23.88
CA CYS A 4 9.57 -10.31 -24.73
C CYS A 4 8.42 -11.14 -24.12
N SER A 5 8.29 -11.22 -22.79
CA SER A 5 7.11 -11.82 -22.15
C SER A 5 5.99 -10.80 -21.97
N ALA A 6 4.76 -11.27 -21.75
CA ALA A 6 3.63 -10.42 -21.37
C ALA A 6 3.93 -9.62 -20.10
N VAL A 7 4.59 -10.24 -19.11
CA VAL A 7 4.99 -9.56 -17.86
C VAL A 7 5.95 -8.40 -18.15
N HIS A 8 6.94 -8.60 -19.01
CA HIS A 8 7.87 -7.54 -19.37
C HIS A 8 7.14 -6.35 -20.05
N GLN A 9 6.24 -6.64 -20.99
CA GLN A 9 5.45 -5.60 -21.65
C GLN A 9 4.57 -4.84 -20.66
N GLU A 10 3.95 -5.54 -19.71
CA GLU A 10 3.09 -4.93 -18.70
C GLU A 10 3.89 -4.07 -17.72
N THR A 11 5.05 -4.54 -17.25
CA THR A 11 5.93 -3.76 -16.39
C THR A 11 6.39 -2.46 -17.08
N VAL A 12 6.68 -2.49 -18.39
CA VAL A 12 7.05 -1.28 -19.15
C VAL A 12 5.88 -0.29 -19.21
N LYS A 13 4.65 -0.77 -19.47
CA LYS A 13 3.46 0.09 -19.47
C LYS A 13 3.19 0.69 -18.10
N GLN A 14 3.25 -0.13 -17.05
CA GLN A 14 3.05 0.32 -15.68
C GLN A 14 4.08 1.37 -15.28
N LYS A 15 5.36 1.17 -15.63
CA LYS A 15 6.40 2.17 -15.39
C LYS A 15 6.07 3.51 -16.06
N ALA A 16 5.68 3.51 -17.34
CA ALA A 16 5.31 4.74 -18.04
C ALA A 16 4.11 5.44 -17.41
N GLN A 17 3.14 4.68 -16.88
CA GLN A 17 1.99 5.22 -16.16
C GLN A 17 2.42 5.86 -14.83
N ILE A 18 3.29 5.22 -14.05
CA ILE A 18 3.82 5.76 -12.79
C ILE A 18 4.56 7.08 -13.02
N GLU A 19 5.40 7.16 -14.06
CA GLU A 19 6.12 8.39 -14.41
C GLU A 19 5.16 9.53 -14.77
N LYS A 20 4.08 9.21 -15.50
CA LYS A 20 3.02 10.15 -15.83
C LYS A 20 2.27 10.61 -14.57
N ASP A 21 1.89 9.70 -13.67
CA ASP A 21 1.19 10.02 -12.43
C ASP A 21 2.04 10.91 -11.51
N PHE A 22 3.34 10.60 -11.39
CA PHE A 22 4.27 11.43 -10.66
C PHE A 22 4.33 12.87 -11.21
N SER A 23 4.28 13.04 -12.54
CA SER A 23 4.29 14.38 -13.14
C SER A 23 3.10 15.25 -12.68
N PHE A 24 1.91 14.64 -12.54
CA PHE A 24 0.72 15.32 -12.02
C PHE A 24 0.86 15.64 -10.53
N VAL A 25 1.36 14.69 -9.74
CA VAL A 25 1.59 14.89 -8.30
C VAL A 25 2.63 15.99 -8.05
N ALA A 26 3.75 15.97 -8.77
CA ALA A 26 4.79 16.97 -8.69
C ALA A 26 4.29 18.36 -9.09
N GLN A 27 3.40 18.44 -10.10
CA GLN A 27 2.73 19.68 -10.47
C GLN A 27 1.80 20.18 -9.37
N ALA A 28 0.99 19.29 -8.78
CA ALA A 28 0.09 19.63 -7.68
C ALA A 28 0.86 20.18 -6.47
N PHE A 29 1.99 19.57 -6.10
CA PHE A 29 2.87 20.08 -5.05
C PHE A 29 3.38 21.49 -5.35
N LYS A 30 3.78 21.77 -6.59
CA LYS A 30 4.23 23.11 -7.01
C LYS A 30 3.11 24.15 -6.88
N GLN A 31 1.89 23.80 -7.25
CA GLN A 31 0.76 24.72 -7.29
C GLN A 31 0.11 24.96 -5.93
N HIS A 32 -0.03 23.90 -5.12
CA HIS A 32 -0.84 23.92 -3.92
C HIS A 32 -0.04 23.85 -2.62
N CYS A 33 1.21 23.38 -2.67
CA CYS A 33 2.06 23.20 -1.49
C CYS A 33 3.42 23.90 -1.66
N PRO A 34 3.47 25.22 -1.96
CA PRO A 34 4.72 25.90 -2.27
C PRO A 34 5.71 25.96 -1.08
N ILE A 35 5.21 25.84 0.15
CA ILE A 35 5.99 25.94 1.40
C ILE A 35 6.77 24.64 1.68
N VAL A 36 6.39 23.51 1.09
CA VAL A 36 7.06 22.22 1.33
C VAL A 36 8.46 22.23 0.69
N THR A 37 9.48 22.19 1.55
CA THR A 37 10.91 22.29 1.19
C THR A 37 11.48 20.97 0.69
N GLU A 38 11.00 19.84 1.20
CA GLU A 38 11.40 18.50 0.75
C GLU A 38 10.27 17.89 -0.08
N ARG A 39 10.52 17.70 -1.37
CA ARG A 39 9.56 17.11 -2.29
C ARG A 39 10.09 15.75 -2.71
N PRO A 40 9.24 14.71 -2.70
CA PRO A 40 9.66 13.40 -3.16
C PRO A 40 10.08 13.50 -4.62
N ASP A 41 11.20 12.86 -4.96
CA ASP A 41 11.58 12.67 -6.34
C ASP A 41 10.83 11.48 -6.96
N LEU A 42 11.17 11.16 -8.22
CA LEU A 42 10.53 10.04 -8.90
C LEU A 42 10.89 8.69 -8.24
N GLU A 43 12.10 8.55 -7.68
CA GLU A 43 12.54 7.32 -7.04
C GLU A 43 11.77 7.08 -5.74
N ASP A 44 11.61 8.12 -4.91
CA ASP A 44 10.77 8.08 -3.72
C ASP A 44 9.33 7.67 -4.06
N PHE A 45 8.77 8.26 -5.12
CA PHE A 45 7.42 7.94 -5.56
C PHE A 45 7.29 6.51 -6.07
N MET A 46 8.26 6.03 -6.86
CA MET A 46 8.30 4.64 -7.34
C MET A 46 8.43 3.65 -6.18
N TYR A 47 9.25 3.97 -5.17
CA TYR A 47 9.39 3.18 -3.97
C TYR A 47 8.06 3.08 -3.21
N ALA A 48 7.40 4.22 -2.95
CA ALA A 48 6.11 4.25 -2.29
C ALA A 48 5.03 3.49 -3.07
N TYR A 49 5.02 3.62 -4.40
CA TYR A 49 4.11 2.91 -5.28
C TYR A 49 4.32 1.39 -5.18
N ALA A 50 5.57 0.94 -5.25
CA ALA A 50 5.92 -0.48 -5.11
C ALA A 50 5.58 -1.03 -3.71
N LEU A 51 5.80 -0.23 -2.66
CA LEU A 51 5.46 -0.59 -1.29
C LEU A 51 3.95 -0.81 -1.15
N VAL A 52 3.14 0.16 -1.57
CA VAL A 52 1.67 0.05 -1.51
C VAL A 52 1.19 -1.12 -2.37
N GLY A 53 1.69 -1.25 -3.60
CA GLY A 53 1.28 -2.32 -4.52
C GLY A 53 1.64 -3.73 -4.05
N SER A 54 2.62 -3.89 -3.15
CA SER A 54 3.05 -5.19 -2.64
C SER A 54 2.58 -5.52 -1.23
N ARG A 55 2.23 -4.50 -0.42
CA ARG A 55 1.95 -4.67 1.02
C ARG A 55 0.59 -4.17 1.47
N ALA A 56 -0.07 -3.34 0.67
CA ALA A 56 -1.36 -2.81 1.07
C ALA A 56 -2.46 -3.86 0.91
N TRP A 57 -3.39 -3.83 1.86
CA TRP A 57 -4.59 -4.64 1.85
C TRP A 57 -5.69 -3.85 1.16
N GLU A 58 -6.22 -4.42 0.09
CA GLU A 58 -7.35 -3.87 -0.63
C GLU A 58 -8.66 -4.53 -0.15
N ASN A 59 -9.64 -3.69 0.16
CA ASN A 59 -11.02 -4.11 0.34
C ASN A 59 -11.91 -3.40 -0.70
N SER A 60 -13.20 -3.71 -0.73
CA SER A 60 -14.14 -3.21 -1.75
C SER A 60 -14.26 -1.68 -1.82
N LYS A 61 -13.71 -0.91 -0.87
CA LYS A 61 -13.82 0.55 -0.83
C LYS A 61 -12.48 1.27 -0.64
N ARG A 62 -11.44 0.62 -0.11
CA ARG A 62 -10.22 1.27 0.37
C ARG A 62 -8.99 0.36 0.26
N ILE A 63 -7.85 1.00 0.12
CA ILE A 63 -6.52 0.41 0.24
C ILE A 63 -5.94 0.85 1.59
N SER A 64 -5.32 -0.05 2.34
CA SER A 64 -4.70 0.26 3.64
C SER A 64 -3.42 -0.53 3.88
N LEU A 65 -2.36 0.18 4.29
CA LEU A 65 -1.20 -0.45 4.92
C LEU A 65 -1.55 -0.73 6.38
N ILE A 66 -1.52 -2.01 6.76
CA ILE A 66 -1.79 -2.44 8.13
C ILE A 66 -0.44 -2.84 8.73
N PRO A 67 0.11 -2.05 9.66
CA PRO A 67 1.37 -2.38 10.32
C PRO A 67 1.33 -3.80 10.89
N PHE A 68 2.46 -4.51 10.87
CA PHE A 68 2.64 -5.87 11.36
C PHE A 68 1.96 -6.97 10.53
N ALA A 69 0.75 -6.74 10.01
CA ALA A 69 0.10 -7.66 9.09
C ALA A 69 0.79 -7.70 7.72
N ASP A 70 1.38 -6.57 7.30
CA ASP A 70 2.14 -6.45 6.06
C ASP A 70 3.44 -7.29 6.04
N PHE A 71 3.97 -7.73 7.17
CA PHE A 71 5.10 -8.68 7.22
C PHE A 71 4.74 -10.09 6.79
N MET A 72 3.45 -10.42 6.75
CA MET A 72 3.00 -11.77 6.44
C MET A 72 3.15 -12.05 4.94
N ASN A 73 3.74 -13.21 4.62
CA ASN A 73 3.98 -13.61 3.25
C ASN A 73 2.80 -14.43 2.73
N HIS A 74 2.48 -14.26 1.46
CA HIS A 74 1.51 -15.10 0.76
C HIS A 74 2.12 -16.49 0.54
N ASP A 75 1.54 -17.53 1.13
CA ASP A 75 1.75 -18.91 0.69
C ASP A 75 0.58 -19.33 -0.23
N GLY A 76 0.79 -20.26 -1.15
CA GLY A 76 -0.23 -20.65 -2.13
C GLY A 76 -1.44 -21.40 -1.54
N LEU A 77 -1.47 -21.64 -0.23
CA LEU A 77 -2.42 -22.53 0.45
C LEU A 77 -3.21 -21.83 1.57
N SER A 78 -2.76 -20.66 2.02
CA SER A 78 -3.34 -19.89 3.11
C SER A 78 -4.32 -18.87 2.56
N ALA A 79 -5.48 -18.82 3.20
CA ALA A 79 -6.42 -17.73 3.01
C ALA A 79 -6.24 -16.75 4.18
N SER A 80 -5.99 -15.49 3.85
CA SER A 80 -5.98 -14.40 4.82
C SER A 80 -7.14 -13.45 4.55
N ILE A 81 -7.86 -13.06 5.60
CA ILE A 81 -9.00 -12.15 5.52
C ILE A 81 -8.73 -10.99 6.48
N VAL A 82 -8.89 -9.76 5.98
CA VAL A 82 -8.92 -8.55 6.82
C VAL A 82 -10.36 -8.21 7.13
N LEU A 83 -10.71 -8.21 8.41
CA LEU A 83 -11.94 -7.65 8.93
C LEU A 83 -11.65 -6.25 9.46
N ARG A 84 -12.58 -5.31 9.25
CA ARG A 84 -12.47 -3.95 9.76
C ARG A 84 -13.69 -3.63 10.60
N ASP A 85 -13.44 -3.14 11.79
CA ASP A 85 -14.44 -2.48 12.62
C ASP A 85 -14.36 -0.97 12.33
N GLU A 86 -15.32 -0.46 11.56
CA GLU A 86 -15.36 0.95 11.18
C GLU A 86 -15.64 1.87 12.38
N ASP A 87 -16.45 1.40 13.34
CA ASP A 87 -16.88 2.17 14.51
C ASP A 87 -15.75 2.37 15.50
N ASN A 88 -14.89 1.35 15.68
CA ASN A 88 -13.76 1.41 16.60
C ASN A 88 -12.42 1.72 15.90
N HIS A 89 -12.41 1.93 14.59
CA HIS A 89 -11.22 2.12 13.76
C HIS A 89 -10.19 0.99 13.91
N LEU A 90 -10.65 -0.25 14.11
CA LEU A 90 -9.81 -1.43 14.29
C LEU A 90 -9.74 -2.25 13.00
N SER A 91 -8.60 -2.88 12.76
CA SER A 91 -8.40 -3.86 11.70
C SER A 91 -7.92 -5.15 12.31
N GLU A 92 -8.63 -6.24 12.04
CA GLU A 92 -8.30 -7.58 12.48
C GLU A 92 -7.93 -8.41 11.26
N VAL A 93 -6.80 -9.11 11.32
CA VAL A 93 -6.35 -9.96 10.21
C VAL A 93 -6.40 -11.41 10.67
N TYR A 94 -7.23 -12.21 9.99
CA TYR A 94 -7.42 -13.62 10.25
C TYR A 94 -6.66 -14.47 9.23
N PHE A 95 -6.01 -15.52 9.69
CA PHE A 95 -5.29 -16.48 8.85
C PHE A 95 -5.92 -17.85 9.01
N HIS A 96 -6.46 -18.38 7.91
CA HIS A 96 -6.97 -19.74 7.86
C HIS A 96 -5.79 -20.66 7.55
N SER A 97 -5.31 -21.40 8.56
CA SER A 97 -4.28 -22.46 8.49
C SER A 97 -2.82 -22.13 8.82
N CYS A 98 -2.47 -20.92 9.28
CA CYS A 98 -1.16 -20.70 9.89
C CYS A 98 -1.18 -21.10 11.37
N TYR A 99 -0.20 -21.90 11.82
CA TYR A 99 0.01 -22.21 13.23
C TYR A 99 0.01 -20.92 14.06
N LEU A 100 -1.03 -20.73 14.86
CA LEU A 100 -1.19 -19.80 15.98
C LEU A 100 -0.31 -18.53 15.93
N ILE A 101 -0.73 -17.52 15.16
CA ILE A 101 -0.37 -16.13 15.43
C ILE A 101 -1.64 -15.29 15.39
N PHE A 102 -2.27 -15.14 16.55
CA PHE A 102 -3.26 -14.09 16.79
C PHE A 102 -2.50 -12.76 16.90
N CYS A 103 -2.42 -12.00 15.80
CA CYS A 103 -2.06 -10.59 15.87
C CYS A 103 -3.34 -9.76 16.01
N VAL A 104 -3.86 -9.65 17.24
CA VAL A 104 -4.81 -8.56 17.56
C VAL A 104 -3.98 -7.30 17.75
N LEU A 105 -3.76 -6.56 16.67
CA LEU A 105 -3.03 -5.30 16.75
C LEU A 105 -4.01 -4.16 17.04
N PHE A 106 -4.07 -3.73 18.30
CA PHE A 106 -4.73 -2.49 18.71
C PHE A 106 -3.89 -1.29 18.24
N VAL A 107 -4.16 -0.77 17.06
CA VAL A 107 -3.71 0.58 16.69
C VAL A 107 -4.74 1.56 17.25
N LYS A 108 -4.59 1.96 18.51
CA LYS A 108 -5.23 3.19 19.00
C LYS A 108 -4.55 4.37 18.32
N GLY A 109 -5.03 4.73 17.14
CA GLY A 109 -4.67 5.97 16.48
C GLY A 109 -5.14 7.14 17.35
N LEU A 110 -4.19 7.97 17.78
CA LEU A 110 -4.42 9.30 18.33
C LEU A 110 -5.16 10.16 17.28
N CYS A 111 -6.48 10.08 17.26
CA CYS A 111 -7.31 11.12 16.66
C CYS A 111 -7.50 12.19 17.74
N THR A 112 -6.60 13.18 17.77
CA THR A 112 -6.92 14.46 18.40
C THR A 112 -8.02 15.11 17.59
N SER A 113 -9.21 15.19 18.19
CA SER A 113 -10.36 15.95 17.70
C SER A 113 -9.96 17.39 17.38
N THR A 114 -10.31 17.86 16.19
CA THR A 114 -10.60 19.28 15.95
C THR A 114 -11.93 19.64 16.58
#